data_AF-A0A5E4HXM6-F1
#
_entry.id   AF-A0A5E4HXM6-F1
#
_cell.length_a   1.000
_cell.length_b   1.000
_cell.length_c   1.000
_cell.angle_alpha   90.00
_cell.angle_beta   90.00
_cell.angle_gamma   90.00
#
_symmetry.space_group_name_H-M   'P 1'
#
loop_
_entity.id
_entity.type
_entity.pdbx_description
1 polymer ?
#
loop_
_entity_poly.entity_id
_entity_poly.type
_entity_poly.pdbx_seq_one_letter_code
_entity_poly.pdbx_strand_id
1 'polypeptide(L)'
;MGVNLGDLAESRTLQWSEMAGKVLAVDAYNTLYQFLSSIRGADGSLLTDTKGRVTSHLTGLFYRSVKWLEAGVKPVFVFDGKPPDLKRKTLDERRERKAEAEKARALALDSGDLESARMYSQATSKLTPEMAAQAKELLAALGIPSLQAPSEGEAQAAELVRQGLAWASASQDYDSLLFGCPRLVRNLSTSGRRKLPRRNDYVNVEPELFELESILSHASLTREQLVWMGMLVGTDFNGGVMGIGPKKAHKLVAGAKSFKEVIARMDAGSKKPTSASPKENPDEENLDRQTMAALSASPASSSAPAGLENWEEIEQFFLHPPLAQTPQITFGKPDKRAVEALLCGQFDFSAERVGRTLDALVEQQKERGAQKTLGEW
;
A
#
# COMPACT_ATOMS: atom_id res chain seq x y z
N MET A 1 -1.80 1.25 4.73
CA MET A 1 -1.03 2.19 5.58
C MET A 1 0.34 1.54 5.75
N GLY A 2 1.07 1.50 4.64
CA GLY A 2 2.42 0.98 4.52
C GLY A 2 3.48 2.09 4.72
N VAL A 3 4.65 1.89 4.14
CA VAL A 3 5.83 2.75 4.40
C VAL A 3 5.67 4.15 3.81
N ASN A 4 5.83 5.20 4.61
CA ASN A 4 5.88 6.58 4.10
C ASN A 4 7.34 6.96 3.77
N LEU A 5 7.68 7.01 2.49
CA LEU A 5 9.02 7.39 2.03
C LEU A 5 9.28 8.91 2.07
N GLY A 6 8.28 9.75 2.35
CA GLY A 6 8.42 11.21 2.49
C GLY A 6 8.98 11.90 1.23
N ASP A 7 9.76 12.97 1.42
CA ASP A 7 10.42 13.75 0.35
C ASP A 7 11.49 12.96 -0.45
N LEU A 8 11.78 11.70 -0.09
CA LEU A 8 12.85 10.92 -0.72
C LEU A 8 12.43 10.31 -2.05
N ALA A 9 11.13 10.24 -2.31
CA ALA A 9 10.57 9.67 -3.52
C ALA A 9 9.98 10.80 -4.37
N GLU A 10 10.78 11.37 -5.27
CA GLU A 10 10.25 12.28 -6.28
C GLU A 10 9.30 11.50 -7.20
N SER A 11 8.11 12.07 -7.40
CA SER A 11 7.07 11.49 -8.24
C SER A 11 6.86 12.34 -9.49
N ARG A 12 6.42 11.69 -10.56
CA ARG A 12 6.02 12.38 -11.80
C ARG A 12 4.52 12.19 -12.01
N THR A 13 3.80 13.29 -12.18
CA THR A 13 2.40 13.25 -12.60
C THR A 13 2.25 12.52 -13.94
N LEU A 14 1.28 11.62 -14.01
CA LEU A 14 0.94 10.86 -15.20
C LEU A 14 -0.37 11.31 -15.81
N GLN A 15 -0.37 11.48 -17.13
CA GLN A 15 -1.59 11.65 -17.92
C GLN A 15 -2.16 10.29 -18.32
N TRP A 16 -3.49 10.22 -18.50
CA TRP A 16 -4.17 8.97 -18.88
C TRP A 16 -3.68 8.41 -20.22
N SER A 17 -3.33 9.28 -21.17
CA SER A 17 -2.77 8.91 -22.48
C SER A 17 -1.46 8.14 -22.35
N GLU A 18 -0.63 8.46 -21.36
CA GLU A 18 0.64 7.76 -21.12
C GLU A 18 0.43 6.34 -20.59
N MET A 19 -0.73 6.04 -20.01
CA MET A 19 -1.08 4.71 -19.51
C MET A 19 -1.91 3.90 -20.51
N ALA A 20 -2.35 4.52 -21.61
CA ALA A 20 -3.12 3.83 -22.63
C ALA A 20 -2.29 2.69 -23.26
N GLY A 21 -2.90 1.51 -23.37
CA GLY A 21 -2.27 0.28 -23.85
C GLY A 21 -1.42 -0.46 -22.81
N LYS A 22 -1.11 0.15 -21.67
CA LYS A 22 -0.24 -0.42 -20.64
C LYS A 22 -1.02 -1.32 -19.67
N VAL A 23 -0.38 -2.41 -19.27
CA VAL A 23 -0.90 -3.30 -18.22
C VAL A 23 -0.49 -2.78 -16.86
N LEU A 24 -1.43 -2.64 -15.91
CA LEU A 24 -1.14 -2.22 -14.54
C LEU A 24 -1.51 -3.33 -13.56
N ALA A 25 -0.57 -3.74 -12.71
CA ALA A 25 -0.79 -4.70 -11.65
C ALA A 25 -1.39 -4.00 -10.42
N VAL A 26 -2.71 -4.06 -10.29
CA VAL A 26 -3.47 -3.34 -9.27
C VAL A 26 -3.54 -4.16 -7.98
N ASP A 27 -3.11 -3.59 -6.86
CA ASP A 27 -3.36 -4.15 -5.54
C ASP A 27 -4.88 -4.11 -5.27
N ALA A 28 -5.49 -5.30 -5.22
CA ALA A 28 -6.92 -5.43 -5.07
C ALA A 28 -7.39 -5.00 -3.68
N TYR A 29 -6.70 -5.43 -2.61
CA TYR A 29 -7.14 -5.14 -1.25
C TYR A 29 -6.99 -3.65 -0.93
N ASN A 30 -5.85 -3.05 -1.29
CA ASN A 30 -5.67 -1.60 -1.19
C ASN A 30 -6.79 -0.85 -1.93
N THR A 31 -7.05 -1.23 -3.19
CA THR A 31 -8.08 -0.58 -4.01
C THR A 31 -9.50 -0.72 -3.43
N LEU A 32 -9.88 -1.91 -2.96
CA LEU A 32 -11.19 -2.15 -2.35
C LEU A 32 -11.34 -1.38 -1.02
N TYR A 33 -10.29 -1.29 -0.21
CA TYR A 33 -10.28 -0.45 0.98
C TYR A 33 -10.43 1.04 0.63
N GLN A 34 -9.78 1.53 -0.43
CA GLN A 34 -9.96 2.90 -0.90
C GLN A 34 -11.41 3.18 -1.32
N PHE A 35 -12.07 2.24 -1.99
CA PHE A 35 -13.49 2.37 -2.35
C PHE A 35 -14.38 2.39 -1.12
N LEU A 36 -14.15 1.52 -0.14
CA LEU A 36 -14.90 1.55 1.13
C LEU A 36 -14.68 2.85 1.90
N SER A 37 -13.47 3.41 1.86
CA SER A 37 -13.17 4.67 2.54
C SER A 37 -13.83 5.87 1.84
N SER A 38 -13.76 5.92 0.50
CA SER A 38 -14.14 7.10 -0.29
C SER A 38 -15.58 7.11 -0.82
N ILE A 39 -16.16 5.95 -1.13
CA ILE A 39 -17.49 5.82 -1.74
C ILE A 39 -18.51 5.57 -0.63
N ARG A 40 -19.21 6.64 -0.25
CA ARG A 40 -20.11 6.70 0.89
C ARG A 40 -21.34 7.54 0.59
N GLY A 41 -22.41 7.31 1.34
CA GLY A 41 -23.58 8.19 1.39
C GLY A 41 -23.23 9.59 1.88
N ALA A 42 -24.17 10.53 1.74
CA ALA A 42 -23.99 11.92 2.16
C ALA A 42 -23.70 12.04 3.67
N ASP A 43 -24.32 11.16 4.46
CA ASP A 43 -24.15 10.95 5.90
C ASP A 43 -22.83 10.25 6.26
N GLY A 44 -22.06 9.76 5.27
CA GLY A 44 -20.81 9.04 5.48
C GLY A 44 -20.99 7.54 5.79
N SER A 45 -22.21 7.02 5.71
CA SER A 45 -22.44 5.57 5.74
C SER A 45 -21.90 4.90 4.48
N LEU A 46 -21.61 3.60 4.56
CA LEU A 46 -21.29 2.81 3.37
C LEU A 46 -22.54 2.70 2.50
N LEU A 47 -22.36 2.64 1.18
CA LEU A 47 -23.46 2.32 0.28
C LEU A 47 -23.90 0.88 0.55
N THR A 48 -25.20 0.65 0.58
CA THR A 48 -25.79 -0.68 0.77
C THR A 48 -26.90 -0.93 -0.24
N ASP A 49 -27.22 -2.20 -0.44
CA ASP A 49 -28.43 -2.63 -1.13
C ASP A 49 -29.66 -2.61 -0.20
N THR A 50 -30.82 -3.05 -0.69
CA THR A 50 -32.07 -3.10 0.09
C THR A 50 -32.03 -4.09 1.26
N LYS A 51 -31.09 -5.04 1.24
CA LYS A 51 -30.86 -6.04 2.30
C LYS A 51 -29.80 -5.59 3.31
N GLY A 52 -29.28 -4.37 3.19
CA GLY A 52 -28.24 -3.83 4.07
C GLY A 52 -26.83 -4.39 3.81
N ARG A 53 -26.62 -5.12 2.70
CA ARG A 53 -25.27 -5.58 2.32
C ARG A 53 -24.50 -4.41 1.72
N VAL A 54 -23.25 -4.26 2.12
CA VAL A 54 -22.36 -3.19 1.60
C VAL A 54 -22.11 -3.38 0.10
N THR A 55 -22.18 -2.29 -0.67
CA THR A 55 -21.97 -2.26 -2.13
C THR A 55 -20.95 -1.21 -2.58
N SER A 56 -20.37 -0.44 -1.65
CA SER A 56 -19.34 0.57 -1.95
C SER A 56 -18.14 0.01 -2.72
N HIS A 57 -17.70 -1.21 -2.38
CA HIS A 57 -16.59 -1.88 -3.07
C HIS A 57 -16.94 -2.24 -4.52
N LEU A 58 -18.15 -2.76 -4.77
CA LEU A 58 -18.63 -3.07 -6.12
C LEU A 58 -18.85 -1.81 -6.96
N THR A 59 -19.40 -0.76 -6.34
CA THR A 59 -19.59 0.54 -7.00
C THR A 59 -18.26 1.09 -7.49
N GLY A 60 -17.26 1.15 -6.60
CA GLY A 60 -15.92 1.61 -6.97
C GLY A 60 -15.28 0.72 -8.02
N LEU A 61 -15.34 -0.60 -7.83
CA LEU A 61 -14.70 -1.55 -8.72
C LEU A 61 -15.29 -1.47 -10.13
N PHE A 62 -16.61 -1.41 -10.27
CA PHE A 62 -17.28 -1.30 -11.57
C PHE A 62 -16.91 0.01 -12.28
N TYR A 63 -17.30 1.16 -11.72
CA TYR A 63 -17.17 2.44 -12.41
C TYR A 63 -15.71 2.85 -12.61
N ARG A 64 -14.83 2.52 -11.67
CA ARG A 64 -13.41 2.86 -11.79
C ARG A 64 -12.71 1.96 -12.82
N SER A 65 -13.02 0.66 -12.83
CA SER A 65 -12.43 -0.24 -13.83
C SER A 65 -12.91 0.09 -15.23
N VAL A 66 -14.20 0.40 -15.42
CA VAL A 66 -14.71 0.87 -16.72
C VAL A 66 -13.95 2.12 -17.17
N LYS A 67 -13.82 3.14 -16.31
CA LYS A 67 -13.06 4.35 -16.64
C LYS A 67 -11.61 4.07 -17.05
N TRP A 68 -10.95 3.11 -16.40
CA TRP A 68 -9.58 2.71 -16.78
C TRP A 68 -9.54 2.04 -18.14
N LEU A 69 -10.49 1.13 -18.42
CA LEU A 69 -10.61 0.47 -19.72
C LEU A 69 -10.93 1.47 -20.83
N GLU A 70 -11.82 2.43 -20.57
CA GLU A 70 -12.12 3.58 -21.43
C GLU A 70 -10.86 4.44 -21.68
N ALA A 71 -10.03 4.66 -20.66
CA ALA A 71 -8.73 5.32 -20.84
C ALA A 71 -7.71 4.45 -21.61
N GLY A 72 -7.96 3.15 -21.74
CA GLY A 72 -7.12 2.20 -22.49
C GLY A 72 -6.10 1.49 -21.61
N VAL A 73 -6.18 1.73 -20.31
CA VAL A 73 -5.41 1.04 -19.29
C VAL A 73 -5.93 -0.40 -19.18
N LYS A 74 -5.01 -1.35 -19.02
CA LYS A 74 -5.32 -2.77 -18.89
C LYS A 74 -5.03 -3.23 -17.45
N PRO A 75 -6.00 -3.13 -16.51
CA PRO A 75 -5.76 -3.51 -15.13
C PRO A 75 -5.72 -5.03 -14.96
N VAL A 76 -4.74 -5.57 -14.23
CA VAL A 76 -4.78 -6.93 -13.70
C VAL A 76 -4.80 -6.82 -12.18
N PHE A 77 -5.84 -7.37 -11.54
CA PHE A 77 -5.98 -7.26 -10.09
C PHE A 77 -5.22 -8.37 -9.39
N VAL A 78 -4.49 -8.05 -8.33
CA VAL A 78 -3.74 -9.01 -7.53
C VAL A 78 -4.31 -9.01 -6.13
N PHE A 79 -4.85 -10.15 -5.72
CA PHE A 79 -5.46 -10.37 -4.41
C PHE A 79 -4.46 -11.00 -3.45
N ASP A 80 -4.48 -10.54 -2.20
CA ASP A 80 -3.67 -11.13 -1.12
C ASP A 80 -4.09 -12.57 -0.83
N GLY A 81 -3.10 -13.40 -0.54
CA GLY A 81 -3.25 -14.76 -0.03
C GLY A 81 -3.25 -14.81 1.48
N LYS A 82 -2.61 -15.83 2.05
CA LYS A 82 -2.51 -15.97 3.50
C LYS A 82 -1.49 -14.93 4.01
N PRO A 83 -1.86 -14.06 4.95
CA PRO A 83 -0.90 -13.14 5.56
C PRO A 83 0.18 -13.94 6.30
N PRO A 84 1.45 -13.50 6.27
CA PRO A 84 2.52 -14.19 6.97
C PRO A 84 2.38 -13.99 8.49
N ASP A 85 2.93 -14.91 9.28
CA ASP A 85 2.82 -14.87 10.75
C ASP A 85 3.44 -13.59 11.34
N LEU A 86 4.42 -13.00 10.64
CA LEU A 86 5.03 -11.70 10.94
C LEU A 86 4.00 -10.56 11.08
N LYS A 87 2.88 -10.61 10.34
CA LYS A 87 1.82 -9.58 10.39
C LYS A 87 0.82 -9.80 11.53
N ARG A 88 0.90 -10.90 12.28
CA ARG A 88 -0.15 -11.25 13.25
C ARG A 88 -0.34 -10.16 14.31
N LYS A 89 0.77 -9.65 14.87
CA LYS A 89 0.74 -8.60 15.89
C LYS A 89 0.10 -7.30 15.34
N THR A 90 0.54 -6.83 14.17
CA THR A 90 0.00 -5.61 13.56
C THR A 90 -1.46 -5.77 13.14
N LEU A 91 -1.87 -6.97 12.71
CA LEU A 91 -3.27 -7.29 12.41
C LEU A 91 -4.15 -7.28 13.66
N ASP A 92 -3.66 -7.82 14.78
CA ASP A 92 -4.39 -7.83 16.05
C ASP A 92 -4.51 -6.39 16.62
N GLU A 93 -3.45 -5.59 16.59
CA GLU A 93 -3.51 -4.15 16.93
C GLU A 93 -4.45 -3.36 16.01
N ARG A 94 -4.53 -3.72 14.72
CA ARG A 94 -5.51 -3.15 13.77
C ARG A 94 -6.94 -3.55 14.15
N ARG A 95 -7.16 -4.79 14.60
CA ARG A 95 -8.48 -5.28 15.05
C ARG A 95 -8.93 -4.57 16.31
N GLU A 96 -8.04 -4.40 17.29
CA GLU A 96 -8.33 -3.71 18.55
C GLU A 96 -8.71 -2.24 18.31
N ARG A 97 -7.89 -1.51 17.54
CA ARG A 97 -8.20 -0.12 17.16
C ARG A 97 -9.53 0.01 16.43
N LYS A 98 -9.86 -0.95 15.56
CA LYS A 98 -11.16 -0.98 14.88
C LYS A 98 -12.31 -1.23 15.87
N ALA A 99 -12.14 -2.14 16.83
CA ALA A 99 -13.16 -2.41 17.84
C ALA A 99 -13.42 -1.19 18.74
N GLU A 100 -12.36 -0.47 19.11
CA GLU A 100 -12.47 0.78 19.86
C GLU A 100 -13.15 1.88 19.05
N ALA A 101 -12.74 2.07 17.79
CA ALA A 101 -13.40 3.02 16.88
C ALA A 101 -14.87 2.68 16.63
N GLU A 102 -15.25 1.40 16.63
CA GLU A 102 -16.64 0.95 16.50
C GLU A 102 -17.48 1.33 17.72
N LYS A 103 -16.93 1.19 18.93
CA LYS A 103 -17.56 1.67 20.17
C LYS A 103 -17.69 3.19 20.16
N ALA A 104 -16.64 3.91 19.78
CA ALA A 104 -16.67 5.37 19.66
C ALA A 104 -17.69 5.84 18.62
N ARG A 105 -17.85 5.11 17.50
CA ARG A 105 -18.89 5.38 16.50
C ARG A 105 -20.29 5.23 17.07
N ALA A 106 -20.54 4.16 17.82
CA ALA A 106 -21.86 3.92 18.42
C ALA A 106 -22.24 5.03 19.41
N LEU A 107 -21.29 5.44 20.26
CA LEU A 107 -21.48 6.56 21.19
C LEU A 107 -21.72 7.89 20.46
N ALA A 108 -20.98 8.16 19.37
CA ALA A 108 -21.17 9.38 18.57
C ALA A 108 -22.54 9.41 17.85
N LEU A 109 -23.05 8.26 17.42
CA LEU A 109 -24.40 8.16 16.86
C LEU A 109 -25.47 8.40 17.93
N ASP A 110 -25.30 7.82 19.12
CA ASP A 110 -26.23 8.00 20.25
C ASP A 110 -26.29 9.45 20.74
N SER A 111 -25.15 10.15 20.73
CA SER A 111 -25.05 11.56 21.10
C SER A 111 -25.44 12.54 19.99
N GLY A 112 -25.76 12.05 18.78
CA GLY A 112 -26.07 12.89 17.62
C GLY A 112 -24.88 13.62 17.00
N ASP A 113 -23.64 13.31 17.39
CA ASP A 113 -22.42 13.83 16.78
C ASP A 113 -22.11 13.11 15.45
N LEU A 114 -22.84 13.53 14.41
CA LEU A 114 -22.74 12.98 13.06
C LEU A 114 -21.34 13.14 12.45
N GLU A 115 -20.58 14.17 12.84
CA GLU A 115 -19.22 14.41 12.35
C GLU A 115 -18.24 13.37 12.88
N SER A 116 -18.24 13.13 14.19
CA SER A 116 -17.41 12.09 14.80
C SER A 116 -17.86 10.70 14.36
N ALA A 117 -19.17 10.45 14.27
CA ALA A 117 -19.71 9.20 13.77
C ALA A 117 -19.21 8.90 12.33
N ARG A 118 -19.19 9.92 11.46
CA ARG A 118 -18.65 9.82 10.09
C ARG A 118 -17.15 9.50 10.08
N MET A 119 -16.37 10.15 10.93
CA MET A 119 -14.93 9.90 11.04
C MET A 119 -14.65 8.46 11.49
N TYR A 120 -15.29 8.00 12.57
CA TYR A 120 -15.12 6.64 13.06
C TYR A 120 -15.64 5.60 12.06
N SER A 121 -16.72 5.88 11.32
CA SER A 121 -17.24 5.01 10.25
C SER A 121 -16.23 4.77 9.13
N GLN A 122 -15.38 5.76 8.82
CA GLN A 122 -14.29 5.59 7.85
C GLN A 122 -13.19 4.68 8.41
N ALA A 123 -12.85 4.85 9.69
CA ALA A 123 -11.82 4.05 10.36
C ALA A 123 -12.22 2.58 10.58
N THR A 124 -13.52 2.29 10.76
CA THR A 124 -14.00 0.94 11.10
C THR A 124 -14.30 0.05 9.90
N SER A 125 -14.14 0.54 8.67
CA SER A 125 -14.50 -0.23 7.48
C SER A 125 -13.68 -1.52 7.37
N LYS A 126 -14.38 -2.63 7.12
CA LYS A 126 -13.82 -3.98 7.03
C LYS A 126 -14.09 -4.52 5.63
N LEU A 127 -13.05 -5.06 5.01
CA LEU A 127 -13.19 -5.87 3.81
C LEU A 127 -13.37 -7.32 4.26
N THR A 128 -14.47 -7.95 3.88
CA THR A 128 -14.74 -9.36 4.22
C THR A 128 -14.33 -10.29 3.07
N PRO A 129 -14.10 -11.59 3.35
CA PRO A 129 -13.83 -12.58 2.30
C PRO A 129 -14.92 -12.63 1.23
N GLU A 130 -16.19 -12.45 1.62
CA GLU A 130 -17.34 -12.43 0.71
C GLU A 130 -17.26 -11.24 -0.23
N MET A 131 -16.86 -10.06 0.28
CA MET A 131 -16.66 -8.87 -0.56
C MET A 131 -15.53 -9.06 -1.57
N ALA A 132 -14.45 -9.73 -1.17
CA ALA A 132 -13.35 -10.08 -2.07
C ALA A 132 -13.80 -11.09 -3.14
N ALA A 133 -14.63 -12.08 -2.79
CA ALA A 133 -15.20 -13.02 -3.75
C ALA A 133 -16.13 -12.32 -4.76
N GLN A 134 -17.02 -11.45 -4.30
CA GLN A 134 -17.90 -10.63 -5.16
C GLN A 134 -17.08 -9.73 -6.09
N ALA A 135 -15.97 -9.16 -5.61
CA ALA A 135 -15.06 -8.37 -6.42
C ALA A 135 -14.45 -9.21 -7.56
N LYS A 136 -13.98 -10.43 -7.27
CA LYS A 136 -13.44 -11.35 -8.29
C LYS A 136 -14.51 -11.73 -9.33
N GLU A 137 -15.73 -12.01 -8.88
CA GLU A 137 -16.86 -12.32 -9.78
C GLU A 137 -17.16 -11.17 -10.74
N LEU A 138 -17.22 -9.93 -10.22
CA LEU A 138 -17.41 -8.74 -11.04
C LEU A 138 -16.27 -8.52 -12.03
N LEU A 139 -15.01 -8.71 -11.60
CA LEU A 139 -13.85 -8.59 -12.50
C LEU A 139 -13.91 -9.61 -13.63
N ALA A 140 -14.24 -10.86 -13.31
CA ALA A 140 -14.42 -11.90 -14.31
C ALA A 140 -15.53 -11.55 -15.32
N ALA A 141 -16.68 -11.07 -14.83
CA ALA A 141 -17.78 -10.59 -15.68
C ALA A 141 -17.38 -9.40 -16.56
N LEU A 142 -16.47 -8.53 -16.11
CA LEU A 142 -15.90 -7.44 -16.90
C LEU A 142 -14.81 -7.89 -17.89
N GLY A 143 -14.41 -9.16 -17.88
CA GLY A 143 -13.29 -9.67 -18.68
C GLY A 143 -11.93 -9.20 -18.17
N ILE A 144 -11.84 -8.79 -16.90
CA ILE A 144 -10.61 -8.29 -16.27
C ILE A 144 -9.92 -9.45 -15.52
N PRO A 145 -8.65 -9.77 -15.82
CA PRO A 145 -7.95 -10.83 -15.13
C PRO A 145 -7.68 -10.47 -13.66
N SER A 146 -7.82 -11.46 -12.79
CA SER A 146 -7.42 -11.37 -11.39
C SER A 146 -6.51 -12.54 -11.01
N LEU A 147 -5.48 -12.26 -10.21
CA LEU A 147 -4.51 -13.23 -9.71
C LEU A 147 -4.64 -13.36 -8.19
N GLN A 148 -4.29 -14.54 -7.68
CA GLN A 148 -4.21 -14.82 -6.26
C GLN A 148 -2.74 -14.95 -5.88
N ALA A 149 -2.24 -14.00 -5.07
CA ALA A 149 -0.91 -14.12 -4.49
C ALA A 149 -0.90 -15.22 -3.41
N PRO A 150 0.25 -15.87 -3.16
CA PRO A 150 0.37 -16.83 -2.05
C PRO A 150 0.36 -16.11 -0.70
N SER A 151 0.88 -14.89 -0.66
CA SER A 151 0.93 -14.02 0.52
C SER A 151 0.57 -12.58 0.13
N GLU A 152 1.51 -11.65 0.05
CA GLU A 152 1.22 -10.24 -0.26
C GLU A 152 0.93 -9.99 -1.74
N GLY A 153 -0.18 -9.31 -2.04
CA GLY A 153 -0.54 -8.91 -3.39
C GLY A 153 0.45 -7.91 -4.00
N GLU A 154 0.99 -6.99 -3.21
CA GLU A 154 2.02 -6.04 -3.68
C GLU A 154 3.32 -6.72 -4.11
N ALA A 155 3.71 -7.80 -3.44
CA ALA A 155 4.88 -8.59 -3.81
C ALA A 155 4.68 -9.29 -5.16
N GLN A 156 3.51 -9.92 -5.34
CA GLN A 156 3.16 -10.53 -6.63
C GLN A 156 3.00 -9.48 -7.73
N ALA A 157 2.42 -8.30 -7.43
CA ALA A 157 2.32 -7.19 -8.38
C ALA A 157 3.71 -6.69 -8.81
N ALA A 158 4.65 -6.56 -7.87
CA ALA A 158 6.04 -6.21 -8.16
C ALA A 158 6.69 -7.25 -9.08
N GLU A 159 6.43 -8.54 -8.88
CA GLU A 159 6.93 -9.62 -9.74
C GLU A 159 6.42 -9.51 -11.17
N LEU A 160 5.12 -9.23 -11.38
CA LEU A 160 4.56 -9.04 -12.72
C LEU A 160 5.29 -7.95 -13.49
N VAL A 161 5.68 -6.87 -12.79
CA VAL A 161 6.39 -5.75 -13.41
C VAL A 161 7.84 -6.12 -13.73
N ARG A 162 8.52 -6.84 -12.83
CA ARG A 162 9.90 -7.33 -13.07
C ARG A 162 9.97 -8.32 -14.22
N GLN A 163 8.95 -9.16 -14.40
CA GLN A 163 8.82 -10.08 -15.54
C GLN A 163 8.42 -9.38 -16.86
N GLY A 164 8.11 -8.08 -16.83
CA GLY A 164 7.65 -7.34 -18.01
C GLY A 164 6.21 -7.66 -18.43
N LEU A 165 5.45 -8.39 -17.61
CA LEU A 165 4.04 -8.73 -17.86
C LEU A 165 3.09 -7.59 -17.49
N ALA A 166 3.52 -6.72 -16.57
CA ALA A 166 2.89 -5.45 -16.26
C ALA A 166 3.89 -4.30 -16.45
N TRP A 167 3.38 -3.12 -16.77
CA TRP A 167 4.21 -1.92 -16.84
C TRP A 167 4.51 -1.36 -15.46
N ALA A 168 3.53 -1.29 -14.55
CA ALA A 168 3.71 -0.80 -13.20
C ALA A 168 2.75 -1.48 -12.23
N SER A 169 3.10 -1.49 -10.93
CA SER A 169 2.15 -1.77 -9.86
C SER A 169 1.26 -0.55 -9.64
N ALA A 170 0.06 -0.74 -9.09
CA ALA A 170 -0.82 0.35 -8.71
C ALA A 170 -1.36 0.14 -7.29
N SER A 171 -0.94 1.01 -6.37
CA SER A 171 -1.30 0.96 -4.95
C SER A 171 -1.22 2.36 -4.33
N GLN A 172 -1.92 2.55 -3.20
CA GLN A 172 -1.72 3.71 -2.31
C GLN A 172 -0.69 3.46 -1.22
N ASP A 173 -0.08 2.29 -1.17
CA ASP A 173 1.07 2.01 -0.29
C ASP A 173 2.35 1.97 -1.15
N TYR A 174 3.52 2.01 -0.51
CA TYR A 174 4.82 1.99 -1.20
C TYR A 174 5.47 0.61 -1.13
N ASP A 175 4.79 -0.41 -0.58
CA ASP A 175 5.42 -1.68 -0.23
C ASP A 175 5.86 -2.44 -1.48
N SER A 176 5.16 -2.29 -2.61
CA SER A 176 5.62 -2.83 -3.90
C SER A 176 7.02 -2.33 -4.31
N LEU A 177 7.43 -1.10 -3.97
CA LEU A 177 8.80 -0.63 -4.21
C LEU A 177 9.82 -1.39 -3.33
N LEU A 178 9.46 -1.71 -2.09
CA LEU A 178 10.30 -2.50 -1.18
C LEU A 178 10.45 -3.95 -1.69
N PHE A 179 9.38 -4.51 -2.25
CA PHE A 179 9.41 -5.77 -3.01
C PHE A 179 10.15 -5.68 -4.35
N GLY A 180 10.72 -4.51 -4.68
CA GLY A 180 11.57 -4.34 -5.86
C GLY A 180 10.80 -4.05 -7.14
N CYS A 181 9.57 -3.54 -7.05
CA CYS A 181 8.81 -3.12 -8.21
C CYS A 181 9.53 -1.97 -8.93
N PRO A 182 9.86 -2.09 -10.22
CA PRO A 182 10.50 -1.02 -10.97
C PRO A 182 9.68 0.27 -11.03
N ARG A 183 8.35 0.17 -11.08
CA ARG A 183 7.43 1.31 -11.29
C ARG A 183 6.17 1.14 -10.46
N LEU A 184 5.84 2.14 -9.65
CA LEU A 184 4.61 2.22 -8.87
C LEU A 184 3.77 3.41 -9.34
N VAL A 185 2.49 3.18 -9.63
CA VAL A 185 1.49 4.21 -9.89
C VAL A 185 0.61 4.40 -8.67
N ARG A 186 0.71 5.56 -8.04
CA ARG A 186 -0.22 5.98 -6.99
C ARG A 186 -1.40 6.73 -7.59
N ASN A 187 -2.45 6.91 -6.79
CA ASN A 187 -3.62 7.71 -7.15
C ASN A 187 -4.47 7.21 -8.32
N LEU A 188 -4.23 5.99 -8.80
CA LEU A 188 -5.03 5.40 -9.89
C LEU A 188 -6.53 5.27 -9.51
N SER A 189 -6.82 4.73 -8.32
CA SER A 189 -8.20 4.47 -7.81
C SER A 189 -8.88 5.68 -7.18
N THR A 190 -8.11 6.70 -6.81
CA THR A 190 -8.58 7.93 -6.15
C THR A 190 -8.61 9.14 -7.08
N SER A 191 -8.10 9.00 -8.31
CA SER A 191 -7.99 10.07 -9.32
C SER A 191 -9.30 10.78 -9.64
N GLY A 192 -9.19 12.06 -9.96
CA GLY A 192 -10.29 12.96 -10.31
C GLY A 192 -10.61 13.99 -9.23
N ARG A 193 -11.72 14.70 -9.44
CA ARG A 193 -12.15 15.80 -8.58
C ARG A 193 -12.71 15.28 -7.26
N ARG A 194 -12.02 15.56 -6.15
CA ARG A 194 -12.40 15.18 -4.79
C ARG A 194 -12.73 16.42 -3.96
N LYS A 195 -13.86 16.42 -3.26
CA LYS A 195 -14.19 17.46 -2.28
C LYS A 195 -13.33 17.29 -1.02
N LEU A 196 -12.71 18.35 -0.55
CA LEU A 196 -11.97 18.33 0.71
C LEU A 196 -12.93 18.19 1.90
N PRO A 197 -12.63 17.33 2.90
CA PRO A 197 -13.39 17.32 4.14
C PRO A 197 -13.36 18.71 4.77
N ARG A 198 -14.51 19.21 5.22
CA ARG A 198 -14.66 20.48 5.95
C ARG A 198 -14.29 21.75 5.17
N ARG A 199 -14.03 21.64 3.87
CA ARG A 199 -13.84 22.79 2.97
C ARG A 199 -14.78 22.67 1.77
N ASN A 200 -15.25 23.79 1.24
CA ASN A 200 -16.01 23.82 -0.01
C ASN A 200 -15.10 23.82 -1.25
N ASP A 201 -13.87 23.36 -1.08
CA ASP A 201 -12.87 23.27 -2.13
C ASP A 201 -12.77 21.86 -2.70
N TYR A 202 -12.36 21.80 -3.95
CA TYR A 202 -12.11 20.54 -4.65
C TYR A 202 -10.64 20.46 -5.03
N VAL A 203 -10.05 19.29 -4.81
CA VAL A 203 -8.70 18.96 -5.28
C VAL A 203 -8.85 18.02 -6.46
N ASN A 204 -8.13 18.30 -7.55
CA ASN A 204 -7.96 17.35 -8.62
C ASN A 204 -6.79 16.44 -8.25
N VAL A 205 -7.07 15.16 -8.02
CA VAL A 205 -6.04 14.16 -7.74
C VAL A 205 -5.64 13.51 -9.05
N GLU A 206 -4.36 13.58 -9.40
CA GLU A 206 -3.82 12.97 -10.62
C GLU A 206 -3.01 11.71 -10.28
N PRO A 207 -2.94 10.72 -11.19
CA PRO A 207 -2.05 9.58 -11.04
C PRO A 207 -0.58 10.03 -10.95
N GLU A 208 0.20 9.37 -10.10
CA GLU A 208 1.62 9.70 -9.88
C GLU A 208 2.48 8.47 -10.12
N LEU A 209 3.55 8.62 -10.90
CA LEU A 209 4.56 7.59 -11.15
C LEU A 209 5.75 7.74 -10.21
N PHE A 210 6.17 6.62 -9.64
CA PHE A 210 7.38 6.45 -8.88
C PHE A 210 8.24 5.39 -9.56
N GLU A 211 9.50 5.71 -9.83
CA GLU A 211 10.44 4.78 -10.46
C GLU A 211 11.52 4.39 -9.45
N LEU A 212 11.62 3.09 -9.15
CA LEU A 212 12.50 2.59 -8.10
C LEU A 212 13.95 2.97 -8.35
N GLU A 213 14.43 2.83 -9.59
CA GLU A 213 15.80 3.19 -9.96
C GLU A 213 16.08 4.67 -9.68
N SER A 214 15.17 5.56 -10.08
CA SER A 214 15.30 6.99 -9.80
C SER A 214 15.36 7.26 -8.29
N ILE A 215 14.49 6.63 -7.50
CA ILE A 215 14.48 6.80 -6.03
C ILE A 215 15.81 6.34 -5.43
N LEU A 216 16.28 5.15 -5.82
CA LEU A 216 17.54 4.58 -5.32
C LEU A 216 18.75 5.43 -5.71
N SER A 217 18.81 5.93 -6.94
CA SER A 217 19.89 6.81 -7.41
C SER A 217 19.90 8.15 -6.68
N HIS A 218 18.76 8.84 -6.59
CA HIS A 218 18.67 10.13 -5.89
C HIS A 218 18.99 9.99 -4.40
N ALA A 219 18.52 8.91 -3.76
CA ALA A 219 18.80 8.66 -2.36
C ALA A 219 20.20 8.04 -2.11
N SER A 220 20.92 7.64 -3.17
CA SER A 220 22.18 6.87 -3.08
C SER A 220 22.03 5.61 -2.20
N LEU A 221 20.93 4.88 -2.39
CA LEU A 221 20.60 3.67 -1.65
C LEU A 221 20.56 2.45 -2.56
N THR A 222 20.80 1.28 -1.97
CA THR A 222 20.44 -0.02 -2.53
C THR A 222 19.02 -0.39 -2.14
N ARG A 223 18.44 -1.41 -2.79
CA ARG A 223 17.11 -1.92 -2.43
C ARG A 223 17.09 -2.46 -1.01
N GLU A 224 18.14 -3.15 -0.59
CA GLU A 224 18.33 -3.68 0.76
C GLU A 224 18.28 -2.53 1.79
N GLN A 225 19.01 -1.45 1.52
CA GLN A 225 18.98 -0.26 2.38
C GLN A 225 17.61 0.44 2.39
N LEU A 226 16.88 0.43 1.27
CA LEU A 226 15.51 0.94 1.22
C LEU A 226 14.56 0.08 2.08
N VAL A 227 14.71 -1.25 2.07
CA VAL A 227 13.96 -2.17 2.94
C VAL A 227 14.27 -1.87 4.41
N TRP A 228 15.55 -1.73 4.77
CA TRP A 228 15.95 -1.34 6.13
C TRP A 228 15.37 0.00 6.54
N MET A 229 15.33 0.97 5.63
CA MET A 229 14.71 2.25 5.88
C MET A 229 13.21 2.10 6.19
N GLY A 230 12.50 1.27 5.40
CA GLY A 230 11.10 0.92 5.65
C GLY A 230 10.90 0.26 7.01
N MET A 231 11.75 -0.69 7.39
CA MET A 231 11.72 -1.36 8.70
C MET A 231 11.93 -0.38 9.86
N LEU A 232 12.83 0.60 9.72
CA LEU A 232 13.05 1.63 10.73
C LEU A 232 11.88 2.59 10.88
N VAL A 233 11.28 3.01 9.76
CA VAL A 233 10.12 3.92 9.76
C VAL A 233 8.84 3.21 10.22
N GLY A 234 8.71 1.93 9.91
CA GLY A 234 7.57 1.08 10.19
C GLY A 234 6.92 0.59 8.91
N THR A 235 6.60 -0.70 8.90
CA THR A 235 5.94 -1.41 7.79
C THR A 235 4.68 -2.10 8.29
N ASP A 236 3.96 -2.81 7.42
CA ASP A 236 2.88 -3.69 7.87
C ASP A 236 3.36 -4.87 8.73
N PHE A 237 4.67 -5.16 8.74
CA PHE A 237 5.28 -6.26 9.50
C PHE A 237 5.82 -5.84 10.88
N ASN A 238 6.04 -4.54 11.09
CA ASN A 238 6.60 -4.03 12.34
C ASN A 238 6.19 -2.58 12.60
N GLY A 239 6.07 -2.20 13.87
CA GLY A 239 5.64 -0.86 14.30
C GLY A 239 6.63 0.28 14.04
N GLY A 240 7.80 0.00 13.45
CA GLY A 240 8.90 0.94 13.31
C GLY A 240 9.63 1.20 14.62
N VAL A 241 10.69 2.02 14.55
CA VAL A 241 11.45 2.44 15.72
C VAL A 241 10.99 3.83 16.14
N MET A 242 10.59 3.95 17.40
CA MET A 242 10.12 5.22 17.95
C MET A 242 11.15 6.35 17.76
N GLY A 243 10.70 7.48 17.20
CA GLY A 243 11.57 8.63 16.96
C GLY A 243 12.50 8.51 15.75
N ILE A 244 12.28 7.53 14.87
CA ILE A 244 12.98 7.41 13.58
C ILE A 244 11.99 7.62 12.43
N GLY A 245 12.05 8.80 11.82
CA GLY A 245 11.35 9.10 10.56
C GLY A 245 12.24 8.95 9.32
N PRO A 246 11.71 9.18 8.11
CA PRO A 246 12.40 8.89 6.84
C PRO A 246 13.80 9.50 6.72
N LYS A 247 13.97 10.77 7.08
CA LYS A 247 15.26 11.47 7.02
C LYS A 247 16.30 10.91 7.99
N LYS A 248 15.88 10.44 9.17
CA LYS A 248 16.78 9.83 10.16
C LYS A 248 17.10 8.38 9.76
N ALA A 249 16.11 7.65 9.26
CA ALA A 249 16.30 6.30 8.73
C ALA A 249 17.33 6.31 7.58
N HIS A 250 17.19 7.22 6.60
CA HIS A 250 18.15 7.39 5.51
C HIS A 250 19.60 7.55 6.01
N LYS A 251 19.84 8.45 6.97
CA LYS A 251 21.18 8.66 7.56
C LYS A 251 21.78 7.41 8.20
N LEU A 252 20.93 6.55 8.78
CA LEU A 252 21.38 5.33 9.45
C LEU A 252 21.74 4.25 8.42
N VAL A 253 20.94 4.10 7.36
CA VAL A 253 21.10 3.03 6.36
C VAL A 253 22.10 3.37 5.26
N ALA A 254 22.27 4.65 4.92
CA ALA A 254 23.16 5.07 3.84
C ALA A 254 24.60 4.59 4.08
N GLY A 255 25.13 3.84 3.11
CA GLY A 255 26.46 3.25 3.18
C GLY A 255 26.63 2.12 4.21
N ALA A 256 25.58 1.69 4.91
CA ALA A 256 25.63 0.52 5.77
C ALA A 256 25.70 -0.76 4.92
N LYS A 257 26.49 -1.74 5.34
CA LYS A 257 26.66 -3.03 4.63
C LYS A 257 25.74 -4.13 5.16
N SER A 258 25.17 -3.93 6.34
CA SER A 258 24.25 -4.88 6.97
C SER A 258 23.32 -4.15 7.92
N PHE A 259 22.16 -4.73 8.21
CA PHE A 259 21.26 -4.17 9.23
C PHE A 259 21.86 -4.17 10.64
N LYS A 260 22.76 -5.12 10.95
CA LYS A 260 23.51 -5.13 12.22
C LYS A 260 24.35 -3.86 12.40
N GLU A 261 24.93 -3.35 11.31
CA GLU A 261 25.64 -2.06 11.32
C GLU A 261 24.67 -0.89 11.56
N VAL A 262 23.47 -0.94 10.98
CA VAL A 262 22.41 0.06 11.21
C VAL A 262 22.02 0.10 12.68
N ILE A 263 21.83 -1.05 13.32
CA ILE A 263 21.55 -1.16 14.77
C ILE A 263 22.69 -0.56 15.59
N ALA A 264 23.94 -0.90 15.28
CA ALA A 264 25.11 -0.34 15.98
C ALA A 264 25.20 1.20 15.86
N ARG A 265 24.86 1.76 14.69
CA ARG A 265 24.80 3.22 14.46
C ARG A 265 23.68 3.88 15.31
N MET A 266 22.55 3.19 15.49
CA MET A 266 21.46 3.68 16.35
C MET A 266 21.86 3.73 17.83
N ASP A 267 22.54 2.70 18.31
CA ASP A 267 23.03 2.63 19.70
C ASP A 267 24.10 3.69 19.99
N ALA A 268 25.00 3.92 19.03
CA ALA A 268 26.02 4.96 19.12
C ALA A 268 25.41 6.37 19.18
N GLY A 269 24.35 6.64 18.41
CA GLY A 269 23.64 7.93 18.43
C GLY A 269 22.83 8.19 19.71
N SER A 270 22.51 7.15 20.48
CA SER A 270 21.78 7.25 21.75
C SER A 270 22.69 7.57 22.94
N LYS A 271 24.00 7.31 22.83
CA LYS A 271 25.01 7.73 23.79
C LYS A 271 25.42 9.18 23.52
N LYS A 272 24.76 10.16 24.14
CA LYS A 272 25.30 11.53 24.21
C LYS A 272 26.67 11.50 24.90
N PRO A 273 27.65 12.32 24.46
CA PRO A 273 28.80 12.60 25.30
C PRO A 273 28.29 13.35 26.54
N THR A 274 28.43 12.74 27.72
CA THR A 274 28.35 13.47 28.98
C THR A 274 29.51 14.45 29.01
N SER A 275 29.29 15.67 28.53
CA SER A 275 30.15 16.81 28.85
C SER A 275 29.90 17.20 30.31
N ALA A 276 30.46 16.40 31.21
CA ALA A 276 30.76 16.85 32.56
C ALA A 276 32.28 17.06 32.59
N SER A 277 32.70 18.31 32.40
CA SER A 277 34.06 18.73 32.69
C SER A 277 34.39 18.33 34.13
N PRO A 278 35.47 17.57 34.39
CA PRO A 278 35.91 17.35 35.77
C PRO A 278 36.41 18.70 36.29
N LYS A 279 35.75 19.23 37.32
CA LYS A 279 36.42 20.22 38.18
C LYS A 279 37.47 19.44 38.97
N GLU A 280 38.73 19.72 38.66
CA GLU A 280 39.87 19.30 39.47
C GLU A 280 39.69 19.84 40.89
N ASN A 281 39.59 18.94 41.86
CA ASN A 281 40.02 19.21 43.23
C ASN A 281 41.30 18.41 43.43
N PRO A 282 42.44 19.06 43.74
CA PRO A 282 43.61 18.35 44.23
C PRO A 282 43.33 18.00 45.70
N ASP A 283 43.47 16.74 46.06
CA ASP A 283 44.10 16.26 47.29
C ASP A 283 43.82 14.76 47.50
N GLU A 284 44.84 14.07 48.02
CA GLU A 284 44.89 12.69 48.55
C GLU A 284 45.38 11.54 47.63
N GLU A 285 46.71 11.37 47.66
CA GLU A 285 47.48 10.15 47.99
C GLU A 285 47.04 8.75 47.48
N ASN A 286 47.68 8.33 46.38
CA ASN A 286 48.57 7.16 46.25
C ASN A 286 48.20 5.80 46.91
N LEU A 287 47.85 4.78 46.09
CA LEU A 287 48.50 3.45 46.16
C LEU A 287 48.19 2.54 44.94
N ASP A 288 49.24 1.81 44.53
CA ASP A 288 49.30 0.57 43.74
C ASP A 288 49.07 0.55 42.22
N ARG A 289 50.23 0.62 41.55
CA ARG A 289 50.52 -0.05 40.27
C ARG A 289 50.54 -1.56 40.47
N GLN A 290 49.73 -2.27 39.69
CA GLN A 290 49.98 -3.57 39.03
C GLN A 290 48.75 -4.48 39.09
N THR A 291 48.02 -4.63 37.99
CA THR A 291 47.65 -5.96 37.46
C THR A 291 47.12 -5.89 36.03
N MET A 292 47.90 -6.52 35.14
CA MET A 292 47.47 -7.38 34.03
C MET A 292 46.55 -6.83 32.93
N ALA A 293 47.18 -6.65 31.78
CA ALA A 293 46.59 -6.84 30.47
C ALA A 293 45.88 -8.20 30.35
N ALA A 294 44.68 -8.19 29.76
CA ALA A 294 44.09 -9.20 28.87
C ALA A 294 42.57 -9.17 28.98
N LEU A 295 41.91 -8.30 28.21
CA LEU A 295 40.51 -8.50 27.84
C LEU A 295 40.39 -8.26 26.35
N SER A 296 40.31 -9.39 25.65
CA SER A 296 39.88 -9.53 24.28
C SER A 296 38.68 -8.63 23.99
N ALA A 297 38.74 -7.91 22.87
CA ALA A 297 37.59 -7.27 22.26
C ALA A 297 36.55 -8.33 21.89
N SER A 298 35.61 -8.60 22.80
CA SER A 298 34.34 -9.25 22.46
C SER A 298 33.46 -8.22 21.76
N PRO A 299 32.89 -8.52 20.59
CA PRO A 299 31.90 -7.62 19.99
C PRO A 299 30.69 -7.61 20.91
N ALA A 300 30.30 -6.41 21.37
CA ALA A 300 29.08 -6.23 22.14
C ALA A 300 27.92 -6.82 21.34
N SER A 301 27.20 -7.78 21.93
CA SER A 301 25.96 -8.31 21.37
C SER A 301 24.91 -7.18 21.40
N SER A 302 24.79 -6.42 20.31
CA SER A 302 23.72 -5.44 20.16
C SER A 302 22.40 -6.21 20.01
N SER A 303 21.59 -6.24 21.06
CA SER A 303 20.22 -6.75 20.99
C SER A 303 19.42 -5.93 19.98
N ALA A 304 18.57 -6.58 19.18
CA ALA A 304 17.71 -5.89 18.24
C ALA A 304 16.86 -4.82 18.95
N PRO A 305 16.62 -3.65 18.32
CA PRO A 305 15.82 -2.60 18.92
C PRO A 305 14.37 -3.08 19.12
N ALA A 306 13.72 -2.60 20.18
CA ALA A 306 12.34 -2.95 20.49
C ALA A 306 11.42 -2.69 19.30
N GLY A 307 10.64 -3.69 18.88
CA GLY A 307 9.78 -3.65 17.70
C GLY A 307 10.44 -4.11 16.40
N LEU A 308 11.68 -4.62 16.45
CA LEU A 308 12.41 -5.23 15.32
C LEU A 308 13.13 -6.51 15.73
N GLU A 309 12.55 -7.27 16.67
CA GLU A 309 13.12 -8.51 17.18
C GLU A 309 13.28 -9.58 16.07
N ASN A 310 12.39 -9.56 15.08
CA ASN A 310 12.33 -10.46 13.93
C ASN A 310 12.80 -9.80 12.61
N TRP A 311 13.72 -8.83 12.69
CA TRP A 311 14.15 -8.04 11.53
C TRP A 311 14.72 -8.89 10.38
N GLU A 312 15.42 -10.00 10.67
CA GLU A 312 16.00 -10.90 9.64
C GLU A 312 14.89 -11.55 8.81
N GLU A 313 13.79 -11.96 9.45
CA GLU A 313 12.63 -12.56 8.78
C GLU A 313 11.89 -11.54 7.93
N ILE A 314 11.77 -10.29 8.40
CA ILE A 314 11.13 -9.20 7.67
C ILE A 314 11.96 -8.79 6.45
N GLU A 315 13.27 -8.61 6.62
CA GLU A 315 14.20 -8.32 5.52
C GLU A 315 14.08 -9.41 4.46
N GLN A 316 14.16 -10.68 4.89
CA GLN A 316 14.06 -11.79 3.96
C GLN A 316 12.71 -11.82 3.26
N PHE A 317 11.62 -11.56 3.97
CA PHE A 317 10.30 -11.51 3.36
C PHE A 317 10.21 -10.45 2.25
N PHE A 318 10.80 -9.27 2.43
CA PHE A 318 10.81 -8.24 1.40
C PHE A 318 11.73 -8.57 0.22
N LEU A 319 12.92 -9.13 0.49
CA LEU A 319 13.90 -9.42 -0.56
C LEU A 319 13.54 -10.65 -1.39
N HIS A 320 13.02 -11.69 -0.75
CA HIS A 320 12.61 -12.95 -1.37
C HIS A 320 11.20 -13.38 -0.89
N PRO A 321 10.15 -12.63 -1.27
CA PRO A 321 8.79 -12.95 -0.88
C PRO A 321 8.32 -14.28 -1.51
N PRO A 322 7.35 -14.97 -0.89
CA PRO A 322 6.63 -16.05 -1.55
C PRO A 322 5.89 -15.51 -2.79
N LEU A 323 6.14 -16.12 -3.95
CA LEU A 323 5.53 -15.75 -5.23
C LEU A 323 4.86 -16.96 -5.87
N ALA A 324 3.69 -16.76 -6.46
CA ALA A 324 3.05 -17.77 -7.29
C ALA A 324 3.61 -17.71 -8.72
N GLN A 325 3.54 -18.84 -9.42
CA GLN A 325 3.82 -18.87 -10.85
C GLN A 325 2.82 -17.95 -11.58
N THR A 326 3.34 -17.03 -12.38
CA THR A 326 2.51 -16.08 -13.11
C THR A 326 1.84 -16.78 -14.30
N PRO A 327 0.49 -16.85 -14.36
CA PRO A 327 -0.18 -17.34 -15.56
C PRO A 327 -0.15 -16.30 -16.68
N GLN A 328 -0.48 -16.71 -17.90
CA GLN A 328 -0.65 -15.79 -19.01
C GLN A 328 -1.79 -14.80 -18.71
N ILE A 329 -1.50 -13.50 -18.79
CA ILE A 329 -2.49 -12.44 -18.55
C ILE A 329 -3.31 -12.22 -19.82
N THR A 330 -4.57 -12.68 -19.80
CA THR A 330 -5.51 -12.52 -20.92
C THR A 330 -6.69 -11.65 -20.52
N PHE A 331 -6.98 -10.64 -21.33
CA PHE A 331 -8.15 -9.77 -21.17
C PHE A 331 -9.30 -10.27 -22.03
N GLY A 332 -10.47 -10.42 -21.41
CA GLY A 332 -11.72 -10.77 -22.08
C GLY A 332 -12.52 -9.54 -22.51
N LYS A 333 -13.68 -9.79 -23.12
CA LYS A 333 -14.71 -8.76 -23.35
C LYS A 333 -15.68 -8.74 -22.16
N PRO A 334 -16.21 -7.58 -21.76
CA PRO A 334 -17.25 -7.52 -20.74
C PRO A 334 -18.49 -8.34 -21.14
N ASP A 335 -18.95 -9.22 -20.26
CA ASP A 335 -20.23 -9.90 -20.37
C ASP A 335 -21.31 -9.03 -19.71
N LYS A 336 -22.01 -8.25 -20.55
CA LYS A 336 -23.06 -7.34 -20.09
C LYS A 336 -24.15 -8.05 -19.27
N ARG A 337 -24.55 -9.26 -19.66
CA ARG A 337 -25.59 -10.01 -18.94
C ARG A 337 -25.11 -10.44 -17.57
N ALA A 338 -23.88 -10.95 -17.48
CA ALA A 338 -23.31 -11.34 -16.19
C ALA A 338 -23.15 -10.14 -15.24
N VAL A 339 -22.69 -8.99 -15.76
CA VAL A 339 -22.54 -7.76 -14.95
C VAL A 339 -23.90 -7.26 -14.47
N GLU A 340 -24.92 -7.20 -15.34
CA GLU A 340 -26.28 -6.78 -14.96
C GLU A 340 -26.93 -7.76 -13.97
N ALA A 341 -26.76 -9.08 -14.18
CA ALA A 341 -27.26 -10.10 -13.27
C ALA A 341 -26.64 -9.96 -11.86
N LEU A 342 -25.34 -9.70 -11.77
CA LEU A 342 -24.65 -9.47 -10.50
C LEU A 342 -25.07 -8.14 -9.87
N LEU A 343 -24.81 -7.02 -10.53
CA LEU A 343 -24.98 -5.70 -9.93
C LEU A 343 -26.45 -5.33 -9.75
N CYS A 344 -27.26 -5.48 -10.79
CA CYS A 344 -28.67 -5.07 -10.76
C CYS A 344 -29.55 -6.17 -10.15
N GLY A 345 -29.31 -7.42 -10.54
CA GLY A 345 -30.11 -8.56 -10.06
C GLY A 345 -29.85 -8.92 -8.60
N GLN A 346 -28.59 -8.82 -8.13
CA GLN A 346 -28.26 -9.18 -6.76
C GLN A 346 -28.08 -7.99 -5.83
N PHE A 347 -27.59 -6.83 -6.28
CA PHE A 347 -27.17 -5.72 -5.39
C PHE A 347 -27.93 -4.41 -5.64
N ASP A 348 -29.08 -4.47 -6.30
CA ASP A 348 -30.00 -3.34 -6.52
C ASP A 348 -29.40 -2.13 -7.25
N PHE A 349 -28.36 -2.34 -8.09
CA PHE A 349 -27.83 -1.27 -8.93
C PHE A 349 -28.84 -0.90 -10.04
N SER A 350 -28.86 0.38 -10.42
CA SER A 350 -29.69 0.85 -11.54
C SER A 350 -29.27 0.20 -12.86
N ALA A 351 -30.15 -0.63 -13.43
CA ALA A 351 -29.95 -1.28 -14.73
C ALA A 351 -29.71 -0.27 -15.86
N GLU A 352 -30.42 0.86 -15.84
CA GLU A 352 -30.21 1.95 -16.79
C GLU A 352 -28.78 2.52 -16.73
N ARG A 353 -28.25 2.77 -15.52
CA ARG A 353 -26.89 3.33 -15.34
C ARG A 353 -25.81 2.31 -15.69
N VAL A 354 -25.96 1.07 -15.23
CA VAL A 354 -25.01 -0.02 -15.52
C VAL A 354 -24.98 -0.31 -17.02
N GLY A 355 -26.15 -0.45 -17.65
CA GLY A 355 -26.27 -0.72 -19.08
C GLY A 355 -25.64 0.38 -19.93
N ARG A 356 -25.96 1.65 -19.68
CA ARG A 356 -25.35 2.78 -20.40
C ARG A 356 -23.83 2.83 -20.28
N THR A 357 -23.32 2.54 -19.08
CA THR A 357 -21.87 2.54 -18.81
C THR A 357 -21.17 1.43 -19.61
N LEU A 358 -21.76 0.24 -19.67
CA LEU A 358 -21.22 -0.87 -20.45
C LEU A 358 -21.32 -0.63 -21.97
N ASP A 359 -22.42 -0.05 -22.43
CA ASP A 359 -22.59 0.26 -23.86
C ASP A 359 -21.54 1.28 -24.34
N ALA A 360 -21.30 2.32 -23.54
CA ALA A 360 -20.25 3.30 -23.82
C ALA A 360 -18.85 2.65 -23.89
N LEU A 361 -18.54 1.77 -22.94
CA LEU A 361 -17.27 1.03 -22.92
C LEU A 361 -17.10 0.16 -24.18
N VAL A 362 -18.13 -0.59 -24.57
CA VAL A 362 -18.09 -1.50 -25.72
C VAL A 362 -17.91 -0.74 -27.04
N GLU A 363 -18.64 0.37 -27.23
CA GLU A 363 -18.48 1.20 -28.43
C GLU A 363 -17.06 1.78 -28.52
N GLN A 364 -16.53 2.31 -27.42
CA GLN A 364 -15.17 2.85 -27.40
C GLN A 364 -14.10 1.78 -27.66
N GLN A 365 -14.31 0.55 -27.18
CA GLN A 365 -13.41 -0.57 -27.48
C GLN A 365 -13.42 -0.95 -28.97
N LYS A 366 -14.57 -0.86 -29.64
CA LYS A 366 -14.68 -1.07 -31.10
C LYS A 366 -13.92 0.01 -31.87
N GLU A 367 -14.12 1.28 -31.53
CA GLU A 367 -13.46 2.42 -32.18
C GLU A 367 -11.93 2.31 -32.10
N ARG A 368 -11.39 1.97 -30.92
CA ARG A 368 -9.95 1.75 -30.73
C ARG A 368 -9.41 0.52 -31.44
N GLY A 369 -10.19 -0.56 -31.48
CA GLY A 369 -9.83 -1.74 -32.25
C GLY A 369 -9.69 -1.41 -33.73
N ALA A 370 -10.64 -0.65 -34.28
CA ALA A 370 -10.64 -0.23 -35.67
C ALA A 370 -9.47 0.72 -36.02
N GLN A 371 -9.14 1.68 -35.13
CA GLN A 371 -8.01 2.59 -35.32
C GLN A 371 -6.66 1.86 -35.38
N LYS A 372 -6.46 0.81 -34.56
CA LYS A 372 -5.24 0.01 -34.60
C LYS A 372 -5.07 -0.74 -35.90
N THR A 373 -6.14 -1.31 -36.44
CA THR A 373 -6.11 -2.02 -37.72
C THR A 373 -5.91 -1.12 -38.93
N LEU A 374 -6.10 0.20 -38.82
CA LEU A 374 -5.87 1.16 -39.93
C LEU A 374 -4.43 1.72 -39.95
N GLY A 375 -3.75 1.78 -38.80
CA GLY A 375 -2.36 2.26 -38.70
C GLY A 375 -1.30 1.18 -39.00
N GLU A 376 -1.72 -0.07 -39.22
CA GLU A 376 -0.86 -1.20 -39.58
C GLU A 376 -0.83 -1.49 -41.09
N TRP A 377 -1.37 -0.60 -41.93
CA TRP A 377 -1.34 -0.70 -43.41
C TRP A 377 -0.42 0.32 -44.06
#